data_AF-A0A3Q2W2M2-F1
#
_entry.id   AF-A0A3Q2W2M2-F1
#
_cell.length_a   1.000
_cell.length_b   1.000
_cell.length_c   1.000
_cell.angle_alpha   90.00
_cell.angle_beta   90.00
_cell.angle_gamma   90.00
#
_symmetry.space_group_name_H-M   'P 1'
#
loop_
_entity.id
_entity.type
_entity.pdbx_description
1 polymer ?
#
loop_
_entity_poly.entity_id
_entity_poly.type
_entity_poly.pdbx_seq_one_letter_code
_entity_poly.pdbx_strand_id
1 'polypeptide(L)'
;MSVETAASGAREAEESRGSSGRQEGPGGLWDSVKKAGFVIGSGILFLAAFGNSLTWHLQRFWGASGDFWQNLWTKLYVAYEGHDASLFFLGTMLLPTLAFWGSNALLLWVDITGTPSFITRYRIQLDKNNPVDPAKLRQALKCVLFNHVVISGAMTVVVYYLMSWRGNPCGPELPTFHWALMELAAFAILEEIFFYYSHRLFHHPSLYKHYHKQHHDWTAPIGIVSIYAHPLEHVISNLLPVVSGPVLLGSHVSTTSMWYCVALVSTTISHCGYHLPFLPSPEFHDFHHLRFNQCFGVFGILDRLHSTDSKFRQTKQYERHTLLTSFTPLNESIPDTQKKGQ
;
A
#
# COMPACT_ATOMS: atom_id res chain seq x y z
N MET A 1 -80.55 -28.00 -9.96
CA MET A 1 -81.81 -28.62 -9.51
C MET A 1 -81.45 -30.01 -9.01
N SER A 2 -81.42 -30.19 -7.68
CA SER A 2 -81.19 -31.45 -6.91
C SER A 2 -79.85 -32.17 -7.16
N VAL A 3 -79.15 -32.73 -6.17
CA VAL A 3 -79.54 -33.87 -5.33
C VAL A 3 -78.74 -33.86 -4.00
N GLU A 4 -79.43 -34.15 -2.89
CA GLU A 4 -78.92 -34.42 -1.54
C GLU A 4 -78.27 -35.80 -1.39
N THR A 5 -77.37 -35.94 -0.40
CA THR A 5 -77.26 -37.08 0.56
C THR A 5 -76.11 -36.74 1.54
N ALA A 6 -76.33 -36.42 2.82
CA ALA A 6 -76.85 -37.18 3.97
C ALA A 6 -75.82 -38.12 4.66
N ALA A 7 -75.21 -37.58 5.73
CA ALA A 7 -74.93 -38.10 7.09
C ALA A 7 -74.57 -39.58 7.38
N SER A 8 -73.53 -39.75 8.23
CA SER A 8 -73.35 -40.74 9.33
C SER A 8 -71.91 -40.55 9.85
N GLY A 9 -71.50 -40.49 11.12
CA GLY A 9 -72.01 -40.87 12.45
C GLY A 9 -70.72 -41.16 13.27
N ALA A 10 -70.35 -40.36 14.27
CA ALA A 10 -70.58 -40.56 15.71
C ALA A 10 -69.26 -40.81 16.47
N ARG A 11 -68.96 -40.00 17.50
CA ARG A 11 -68.66 -40.45 18.87
C ARG A 11 -68.37 -39.28 19.82
N GLU A 12 -69.05 -39.34 20.96
CA GLU A 12 -69.03 -38.46 22.12
C GLU A 12 -67.68 -38.45 22.85
N ALA A 13 -67.38 -37.34 23.53
CA ALA A 13 -67.16 -37.32 24.99
C ALA A 13 -66.83 -35.88 25.44
N GLU A 14 -67.70 -35.35 26.30
CA GLU A 14 -67.57 -34.06 26.97
C GLU A 14 -67.00 -34.26 28.39
N GLU A 15 -66.30 -33.22 28.89
CA GLU A 15 -65.88 -32.93 30.26
C GLU A 15 -64.82 -33.79 30.99
N SER A 16 -63.65 -33.17 31.21
CA SER A 16 -63.17 -32.97 32.60
C SER A 16 -62.36 -31.66 32.72
N ARG A 17 -62.72 -30.85 33.72
CA ARG A 17 -62.00 -29.64 34.14
C ARG A 17 -60.76 -30.03 34.93
N GLY A 18 -59.61 -29.43 34.61
CA GLY A 18 -58.40 -29.46 35.44
C GLY A 18 -57.66 -28.13 35.32
N SER A 19 -57.68 -27.34 36.39
CA SER A 19 -56.93 -26.09 36.52
C SER A 19 -55.42 -26.34 36.50
N SER A 20 -54.66 -25.54 35.77
CA SER A 20 -53.31 -25.16 36.22
C SER A 20 -53.04 -23.70 35.88
N GLY A 21 -53.26 -22.83 36.87
CA GLY A 21 -52.60 -21.54 36.89
C GLY A 21 -51.11 -21.79 37.06
N ARG A 22 -50.30 -21.37 36.09
CA ARG A 22 -48.86 -21.22 36.30
C ARG A 22 -48.67 -20.05 37.26
N GLN A 23 -48.51 -20.36 38.54
CA GLN A 23 -47.86 -19.48 39.49
C GLN A 23 -46.40 -19.33 39.07
N GLU A 24 -46.01 -18.17 38.55
CA GLU A 24 -44.61 -17.77 38.56
C GLU A 24 -44.19 -17.51 40.01
N GLY A 25 -43.57 -18.51 40.64
CA GLY A 25 -43.02 -18.35 41.97
C GLY A 25 -41.84 -17.35 41.97
N PRO A 26 -41.59 -16.63 43.08
CA PRO A 26 -40.54 -15.60 43.20
C PRO A 26 -39.10 -16.11 42.97
N GLY A 27 -38.89 -17.42 42.79
CA GLY A 27 -37.61 -18.03 42.45
C GLY A 27 -37.18 -17.88 40.98
N GLY A 28 -38.10 -17.71 40.02
CA GLY A 28 -37.77 -17.70 38.59
C GLY A 28 -37.02 -16.45 38.12
N LEU A 29 -37.45 -15.29 38.61
CA LEU A 29 -36.78 -14.00 38.34
C LEU A 29 -35.40 -13.96 39.00
N TRP A 30 -35.32 -14.37 40.27
CA TRP A 30 -34.08 -14.34 41.04
C TRP A 30 -33.02 -15.30 40.50
N ASP A 31 -33.41 -16.50 40.06
CA ASP A 31 -32.50 -17.43 39.38
C ASP A 31 -32.04 -16.90 38.02
N SER A 32 -32.92 -16.23 37.28
CA SER A 32 -32.56 -15.58 36.02
C SER A 32 -31.57 -14.44 36.24
N VAL A 33 -31.76 -13.63 37.28
CA VAL A 33 -30.84 -12.56 37.69
C VAL A 33 -29.48 -13.14 38.13
N LYS A 34 -29.46 -14.23 38.91
CA LYS A 34 -28.21 -14.91 39.28
C LYS A 34 -27.46 -15.49 38.07
N LYS A 35 -28.17 -16.13 37.15
CA LYS A 35 -27.59 -16.67 35.91
C LYS A 35 -27.05 -15.55 35.03
N ALA A 36 -27.80 -14.46 34.86
CA ALA A 36 -27.34 -13.28 34.12
C ALA A 36 -26.11 -12.65 34.79
N GLY A 37 -26.13 -12.46 36.11
CA GLY A 37 -24.99 -11.94 36.88
C GLY A 37 -23.76 -12.83 36.77
N PHE A 38 -23.92 -14.16 36.79
CA PHE A 38 -22.82 -15.11 36.60
C PHE A 38 -22.26 -15.08 35.17
N VAL A 39 -23.11 -15.05 34.14
CA VAL A 39 -22.68 -14.98 32.73
C VAL A 39 -22.01 -13.65 32.41
N ILE A 40 -22.59 -12.54 32.86
CA ILE A 40 -22.02 -11.20 32.66
C ILE A 40 -20.72 -11.06 33.46
N GLY A 41 -20.69 -11.48 34.72
CA GLY A 41 -19.51 -11.42 35.58
C GLY A 41 -18.36 -12.29 35.06
N SER A 42 -18.64 -13.53 34.66
CA SER A 42 -17.64 -14.42 34.05
C SER A 42 -17.16 -13.91 32.69
N GLY A 43 -18.05 -13.32 31.88
CA GLY A 43 -17.70 -12.66 30.63
C GLY A 43 -16.77 -11.46 30.82
N ILE A 44 -17.05 -10.60 31.80
CA ILE A 44 -16.19 -9.44 32.14
C ILE A 44 -14.82 -9.91 32.64
N LEU A 45 -14.78 -10.90 33.54
CA LEU A 45 -13.53 -11.46 34.05
C LEU A 45 -12.71 -12.11 32.94
N PHE A 46 -13.36 -12.85 32.03
CA PHE A 46 -12.70 -13.43 30.87
C PHE A 46 -12.14 -12.35 29.95
N LEU A 47 -12.92 -11.32 29.60
CA LEU A 47 -12.46 -10.22 28.74
C LEU A 47 -11.31 -9.44 29.39
N ALA A 48 -11.37 -9.20 30.70
CA ALA A 48 -10.28 -8.55 31.43
C ALA A 48 -9.02 -9.43 31.46
N ALA A 49 -9.15 -10.73 31.75
CA ALA A 49 -8.03 -11.66 31.75
C ALA A 49 -7.43 -11.83 30.34
N PHE A 50 -8.27 -11.95 29.32
CA PHE A 50 -7.85 -12.03 27.91
C PHE A 50 -7.18 -10.74 27.46
N GLY A 51 -7.75 -9.57 27.75
CA GLY A 51 -7.16 -8.27 27.43
C GLY A 51 -5.81 -8.07 28.11
N ASN A 52 -5.68 -8.42 29.39
CA ASN A 52 -4.42 -8.35 30.13
C ASN A 52 -3.38 -9.35 29.60
N SER A 53 -3.79 -10.58 29.30
CA SER A 53 -2.93 -11.61 28.73
C SER A 53 -2.44 -11.22 27.33
N LEU A 54 -3.34 -10.75 26.47
CA LEU A 54 -3.00 -10.24 25.14
C LEU A 54 -2.03 -9.06 25.25
N THR A 55 -2.31 -8.09 26.13
CA THR A 55 -1.42 -6.95 26.36
C THR A 55 -0.04 -7.41 26.85
N TRP A 56 0.02 -8.36 27.79
CA TRP A 56 1.28 -8.92 28.29
C TRP A 56 2.07 -9.64 27.19
N HIS A 57 1.41 -10.48 26.38
CA HIS A 57 2.05 -11.19 25.28
C HIS A 57 2.52 -10.25 24.18
N LEU A 58 1.73 -9.22 23.84
CA LEU A 58 2.12 -8.17 22.91
C LEU A 58 3.31 -7.38 23.47
N GLN A 59 3.28 -6.95 24.74
CA GLN A 59 4.43 -6.27 25.35
C GLN A 59 5.69 -7.15 25.36
N ARG A 60 5.55 -8.45 25.64
CA ARG A 60 6.69 -9.38 25.67
C ARG A 60 7.26 -9.62 24.28
N PHE A 61 6.42 -9.85 23.28
CA PHE A 61 6.87 -10.04 21.90
C PHE A 61 7.45 -8.75 21.32
N TRP A 62 6.80 -7.60 21.55
CA TRP A 62 7.29 -6.32 21.04
C TRP A 62 8.56 -5.88 21.77
N GLY A 63 8.66 -6.12 23.07
CA GLY A 63 9.89 -5.91 23.85
C GLY A 63 11.03 -6.79 23.35
N ALA A 64 10.81 -8.11 23.21
CA ALA A 64 11.84 -9.02 22.72
C ALA A 64 12.26 -8.73 21.26
N SER A 65 11.30 -8.35 20.41
CA SER A 65 11.57 -7.89 19.04
C SER A 65 12.39 -6.59 19.05
N GLY A 66 12.01 -5.62 19.88
CA GLY A 66 12.74 -4.37 20.07
C GLY A 66 14.18 -4.60 20.51
N ASP A 67 14.38 -5.43 21.54
CA ASP A 67 15.71 -5.81 22.04
C ASP A 67 16.54 -6.50 20.94
N PHE A 68 15.92 -7.38 20.14
CA PHE A 68 16.59 -8.04 19.03
C PHE A 68 17.08 -7.03 17.98
N TRP A 69 16.21 -6.13 17.52
CA TRP A 69 16.57 -5.10 16.54
C TRP A 69 17.60 -4.12 17.09
N GLN A 70 17.44 -3.69 18.34
CA GLN A 70 18.38 -2.81 19.01
C GLN A 70 19.76 -3.48 19.15
N ASN A 71 19.82 -4.76 19.53
CA ASN A 71 21.08 -5.50 19.61
C ASN A 71 21.78 -5.63 18.24
N LEU A 72 21.01 -5.85 17.16
CA LEU A 72 21.56 -5.90 15.81
C LEU A 72 22.07 -4.52 15.37
N TRP A 73 21.30 -3.47 15.66
CA TRP A 73 21.68 -2.09 15.39
C TRP A 73 22.94 -1.70 16.15
N THR A 74 23.03 -1.98 17.46
CA THR A 74 24.22 -1.69 18.27
C THR A 74 25.45 -2.38 17.70
N LYS A 75 25.37 -3.64 17.27
CA LYS A 75 26.50 -4.33 16.60
C LYS A 75 26.93 -3.63 15.32
N LEU A 76 25.97 -3.20 14.50
CA LEU A 76 26.25 -2.48 13.27
C LEU A 76 26.84 -1.09 13.54
N TYR A 77 26.26 -0.34 14.48
CA TYR A 77 26.70 0.98 14.90
C TYR A 77 28.15 0.95 15.41
N VAL A 78 28.47 0.01 16.32
CA VAL A 78 29.84 -0.16 16.83
C VAL A 78 30.81 -0.57 15.73
N ALA A 79 30.40 -1.43 14.79
CA ALA A 79 31.24 -1.83 13.66
C ALA A 79 31.59 -0.65 12.71
N TYR A 80 30.78 0.42 12.73
CA TYR A 80 30.96 1.63 11.91
C TYR A 80 31.29 2.86 12.77
N GLU A 81 31.77 2.69 14.01
CA GLU A 81 32.10 3.79 14.90
C GLU A 81 33.09 4.78 14.23
N GLY A 82 32.76 6.07 14.22
CA GLY A 82 33.54 7.10 13.54
C GLY A 82 33.33 7.18 12.02
N HIS A 83 32.46 6.33 11.46
CA HIS A 83 32.16 6.24 10.03
C HIS A 83 30.66 6.42 9.73
N ASP A 84 30.00 7.34 10.43
CA ASP A 84 28.56 7.63 10.31
C ASP A 84 28.12 7.90 8.87
N ALA A 85 28.94 8.60 8.07
CA ALA A 85 28.65 8.85 6.66
C ALA A 85 28.54 7.55 5.85
N SER A 86 29.40 6.56 6.13
CA SER A 86 29.36 5.25 5.48
C SER A 86 28.14 4.45 5.91
N LEU A 87 27.81 4.48 7.21
CA LEU A 87 26.61 3.83 7.75
C LEU A 87 25.33 4.46 7.17
N PHE A 88 25.30 5.78 7.07
CA PHE A 88 24.20 6.52 6.45
C PHE A 88 24.04 6.15 4.97
N PHE A 89 25.14 6.13 4.21
CA PHE A 89 25.12 5.72 2.81
C PHE A 89 24.67 4.27 2.62
N LEU A 90 25.11 3.35 3.49
CA LEU A 90 24.67 1.96 3.46
C LEU A 90 23.15 1.85 3.66
N GLY A 91 22.61 2.58 4.64
CA GLY A 91 21.17 2.61 4.92
C GLY A 91 20.36 3.26 3.80
N THR A 92 20.80 4.41 3.30
CA THR A 92 19.99 5.27 2.41
C THR A 92 20.27 5.09 0.92
N MET A 93 21.35 4.41 0.53
CA MET A 93 21.64 4.06 -0.86
C MET A 93 21.64 2.57 -1.10
N LEU A 94 22.42 1.78 -0.36
CA LEU A 94 22.57 0.35 -0.67
C LEU A 94 21.25 -0.42 -0.48
N LEU A 95 20.60 -0.31 0.68
CA LEU A 95 19.35 -1.04 0.93
C LEU A 95 18.22 -0.66 -0.06
N PRO A 96 17.94 0.63 -0.33
CA PRO A 96 16.91 1.00 -1.31
C PRO A 96 17.29 0.60 -2.74
N THR A 97 18.59 0.60 -3.08
CA THR A 97 19.09 0.07 -4.37
C THR A 97 18.75 -1.41 -4.52
N LEU A 98 19.00 -2.22 -3.49
CA LEU A 98 18.68 -3.65 -3.50
C LEU A 98 17.16 -3.87 -3.62
N ALA A 99 16.35 -3.06 -2.92
CA ALA A 99 14.89 -3.13 -3.03
C ALA A 99 14.39 -2.79 -4.44
N PHE A 100 14.91 -1.72 -5.04
CA PHE A 100 14.54 -1.27 -6.39
C PHE A 100 14.98 -2.26 -7.47
N TRP A 101 16.25 -2.64 -7.51
CA TRP A 101 16.75 -3.57 -8.53
C TRP A 101 16.24 -4.99 -8.32
N GLY A 102 16.05 -5.42 -7.07
CA GLY A 102 15.49 -6.73 -6.73
C GLY A 102 14.04 -6.87 -7.20
N SER A 103 13.19 -5.89 -6.92
CA SER A 103 11.80 -5.90 -7.39
C SER A 103 11.71 -5.81 -8.91
N ASN A 104 12.53 -4.96 -9.53
CA ASN A 104 12.54 -4.78 -10.97
C ASN A 104 13.19 -5.92 -11.75
N ALA A 105 14.15 -6.66 -11.19
CA ALA A 105 14.76 -7.79 -11.89
C ALA A 105 13.73 -8.86 -12.26
N LEU A 106 12.82 -9.17 -11.33
CA LEU A 106 11.74 -10.12 -11.57
C LEU A 106 10.74 -9.60 -12.61
N LEU A 107 10.30 -8.35 -12.48
CA LEU A 107 9.35 -7.74 -13.43
C LEU A 107 9.96 -7.61 -14.83
N LEU A 108 11.19 -7.15 -14.92
CA LEU A 108 11.92 -6.97 -16.17
C LEU A 108 12.15 -8.30 -16.89
N TRP A 109 12.39 -9.39 -16.16
CA TRP A 109 12.42 -10.73 -16.74
C TRP A 109 11.11 -11.07 -17.45
N VAL A 110 9.97 -10.79 -16.80
CA VAL A 110 8.65 -11.03 -17.39
C VAL A 110 8.41 -10.12 -18.60
N ASP A 111 8.80 -8.86 -18.51
CA ASP A 111 8.63 -7.86 -19.58
C ASP A 111 9.44 -8.19 -20.85
N ILE A 112 10.62 -8.78 -20.69
CA ILE A 112 11.48 -9.18 -21.81
C ILE A 112 11.04 -10.52 -22.41
N THR A 113 10.69 -11.49 -21.57
CA THR A 113 10.43 -12.87 -22.02
C THR A 113 8.97 -13.14 -22.37
N GLY A 114 8.03 -12.36 -21.84
CA GLY A 114 6.60 -12.65 -21.91
C GLY A 114 6.17 -13.86 -21.06
N THR A 115 7.04 -14.33 -20.15
CA THR A 115 6.82 -15.52 -19.32
C THR A 115 7.17 -15.24 -17.85
N PRO A 116 6.56 -15.93 -16.87
CA PRO A 116 5.53 -16.97 -17.01
C PRO A 116 4.10 -16.43 -17.14
N SER A 117 3.20 -17.24 -17.72
CA SER A 117 1.81 -16.87 -17.98
C SER A 117 1.01 -16.51 -16.73
N PHE A 118 1.39 -17.05 -15.57
CA PHE A 118 0.72 -16.72 -14.31
C PHE A 118 0.93 -15.27 -13.87
N ILE A 119 1.99 -14.59 -14.35
CA ILE A 119 2.20 -13.15 -14.14
C ILE A 119 1.60 -12.35 -15.29
N THR A 120 1.86 -12.75 -16.54
CA THR A 120 1.48 -11.95 -17.71
C THR A 120 -0.04 -11.79 -17.88
N ARG A 121 -0.84 -12.70 -17.33
CA ARG A 121 -2.31 -12.56 -17.29
C ARG A 121 -2.81 -11.34 -16.50
N TYR A 122 -1.99 -10.75 -15.63
CA TYR A 122 -2.35 -9.56 -14.85
C TYR A 122 -2.00 -8.24 -15.56
N ARG A 123 -1.51 -8.30 -16.81
CA ARG A 123 -1.12 -7.11 -17.57
C ARG A 123 -2.33 -6.21 -17.84
N ILE A 124 -2.17 -4.91 -17.60
CA ILE A 124 -3.23 -3.91 -17.76
C ILE A 124 -3.40 -3.53 -19.24
N GLN A 125 -2.30 -3.19 -19.93
CA GLN A 125 -2.31 -2.81 -21.36
C GLN A 125 -1.76 -3.97 -22.22
N LEU A 126 -2.64 -4.83 -22.73
CA LEU A 126 -2.27 -6.08 -23.44
C LEU A 126 -1.48 -5.87 -24.75
N ASP A 127 -1.83 -4.84 -25.52
CA ASP A 127 -1.29 -4.61 -26.87
C ASP A 127 -0.02 -3.73 -26.89
N LYS A 128 0.52 -3.35 -25.72
CA LYS A 128 1.65 -2.44 -25.62
C LYS A 128 2.83 -3.06 -24.88
N ASN A 129 4.03 -2.78 -25.37
CA ASN A 129 5.31 -3.17 -24.77
C ASN A 129 5.37 -4.68 -24.42
N ASN A 130 4.88 -5.53 -25.32
CA ASN A 130 4.82 -6.99 -25.15
C ASN A 130 5.29 -7.73 -26.42
N PRO A 131 6.55 -8.19 -26.50
CA PRO A 131 7.64 -7.93 -25.55
C PRO A 131 8.14 -6.48 -25.64
N VAL A 132 8.91 -6.05 -24.65
CA VAL A 132 9.52 -4.72 -24.63
C VAL A 132 10.56 -4.57 -25.75
N ASP A 133 10.55 -3.43 -26.45
CA ASP A 133 11.58 -3.09 -27.43
C ASP A 133 12.98 -2.97 -26.77
N PRO A 134 13.97 -3.81 -27.15
CA PRO A 134 15.31 -3.79 -26.57
C PRO A 134 16.06 -2.47 -26.75
N ALA A 135 15.84 -1.74 -27.84
CA ALA A 135 16.51 -0.47 -28.10
C ALA A 135 16.01 0.60 -27.13
N LYS A 136 14.68 0.73 -27.03
CA LYS A 136 14.02 1.63 -26.07
C LYS A 136 14.37 1.29 -24.63
N LEU A 137 14.38 0.00 -24.27
CA LEU A 137 14.78 -0.46 -22.95
C LEU A 137 16.24 -0.09 -22.61
N ARG A 138 17.17 -0.28 -23.55
CA ARG A 138 18.58 0.08 -23.35
C ARG A 138 18.74 1.58 -23.09
N GLN A 139 18.00 2.42 -23.79
CA GLN A 139 17.99 3.87 -23.55
C GLN A 139 17.47 4.18 -22.14
N ALA A 140 16.35 3.57 -21.75
CA ALA A 140 15.78 3.76 -20.43
C ALA A 140 16.73 3.32 -19.31
N LEU A 141 17.35 2.13 -19.43
CA LEU A 141 18.31 1.60 -18.45
C LEU A 141 19.52 2.52 -18.25
N LYS A 142 20.05 3.11 -19.32
CA LYS A 142 21.17 4.07 -19.20
C LYS A 142 20.77 5.31 -18.39
N CYS A 143 19.58 5.86 -18.64
CA CYS A 143 19.07 7.01 -17.92
C CYS A 143 18.73 6.66 -16.46
N VAL A 144 18.10 5.51 -16.22
CA VAL A 144 17.79 4.98 -14.88
C VAL A 144 19.08 4.80 -14.08
N LEU A 145 20.12 4.18 -14.66
CA LEU A 145 21.42 4.03 -14.00
C LEU A 145 22.08 5.36 -13.68
N PHE A 146 22.02 6.32 -14.61
CA PHE A 146 22.56 7.66 -14.38
C PHE A 146 21.81 8.38 -13.24
N ASN A 147 20.49 8.40 -13.27
CA ASN A 147 19.66 9.00 -12.22
C ASN A 147 19.94 8.33 -10.87
N HIS A 148 19.92 7.00 -10.82
CA HIS A 148 20.09 6.23 -9.59
C HIS A 148 21.49 6.35 -8.98
N VAL A 149 22.55 6.27 -9.79
CA VAL A 149 23.93 6.28 -9.27
C VAL A 149 24.44 7.69 -9.06
N VAL A 150 24.31 8.55 -10.08
CA VAL A 150 24.93 9.88 -10.07
C VAL A 150 24.04 10.87 -9.33
N ILE A 151 22.76 10.97 -9.69
CA ILE A 151 21.87 11.98 -9.14
C ILE A 151 21.43 11.62 -7.71
N SER A 152 20.93 10.39 -7.48
CA SER A 152 20.56 9.96 -6.12
C SER A 152 21.78 9.85 -5.21
N GLY A 153 22.93 9.39 -5.72
CA GLY A 153 24.17 9.36 -4.94
C GLY A 153 24.62 10.75 -4.47
N ALA A 154 24.57 11.76 -5.35
CA ALA A 154 24.84 13.14 -4.97
C ALA A 154 23.79 13.67 -3.98
N MET A 155 22.50 13.35 -4.19
CA MET A 155 21.43 13.74 -3.27
C MET A 155 21.63 13.13 -1.88
N THR A 156 22.06 11.87 -1.77
CA THR A 156 22.35 11.24 -0.47
C THR A 156 23.42 11.98 0.31
N VAL A 157 24.46 12.50 -0.36
CA VAL A 157 25.48 13.33 0.30
C VAL A 157 24.85 14.62 0.84
N VAL A 158 24.00 15.29 0.06
CA VAL A 158 23.28 16.49 0.51
C VAL A 158 22.37 16.18 1.69
N VAL A 159 21.59 15.12 1.60
CA VAL A 159 20.66 14.67 2.65
C VAL A 159 21.43 14.31 3.92
N TYR A 160 22.57 13.63 3.83
CA TYR A 160 23.41 13.33 4.99
C TYR A 160 23.76 14.61 5.77
N TYR A 161 24.28 15.64 5.10
CA TYR A 161 24.61 16.90 5.76
C TYR A 161 23.38 17.61 6.34
N LEU A 162 22.25 17.61 5.62
CA LEU A 162 21.00 18.20 6.12
C LEU A 162 20.49 17.48 7.36
N MET A 163 20.56 16.14 7.39
CA MET A 163 20.12 15.34 8.53
C MET A 163 21.10 15.44 9.71
N SER A 164 22.41 15.47 9.46
CA SER A 164 23.42 15.75 10.48
C SER A 164 23.30 17.14 11.10
N TRP A 165 22.80 18.13 10.34
CA TRP A 165 22.47 19.44 10.91
C TRP A 165 21.25 19.40 11.84
N ARG A 166 20.33 18.44 11.65
CA ARG A 166 19.13 18.25 12.47
C ARG A 166 19.38 17.42 13.73
N GLY A 167 20.43 16.62 13.77
CA GLY A 167 20.75 15.75 14.90
C GLY A 167 21.74 14.65 14.51
N ASN A 168 21.72 13.53 15.23
CA ASN A 168 22.48 12.33 14.85
C ASN A 168 21.56 11.33 14.13
N PRO A 169 21.54 11.31 12.78
CA PRO A 169 20.68 10.39 12.03
C PRO A 169 21.09 8.92 12.22
N CYS A 170 22.32 8.65 12.65
CA CYS A 170 22.85 7.31 12.88
C CYS A 170 23.00 7.01 14.38
N GLY A 171 22.23 7.68 15.25
CA GLY A 171 22.33 7.52 16.70
C GLY A 171 22.26 6.06 17.19
N PRO A 172 22.81 5.78 18.38
CA PRO A 172 22.88 4.41 18.89
C PRO A 172 21.50 3.83 19.26
N GLU A 173 20.50 4.66 19.54
CA GLU A 173 19.16 4.23 19.93
C GLU A 173 18.24 4.21 18.72
N LEU A 174 17.62 3.05 18.46
CA LEU A 174 16.57 2.94 17.45
C LEU A 174 15.32 3.71 17.88
N PRO A 175 14.56 4.27 16.93
CA PRO A 175 13.26 4.83 17.22
C PRO A 175 12.33 3.74 17.75
N THR A 176 11.47 4.09 18.70
CA THR A 176 10.42 3.18 19.16
C THR A 176 9.49 2.81 17.98
N PHE A 177 8.90 1.62 18.02
CA PHE A 177 8.00 1.15 16.97
C PHE A 177 6.87 2.14 16.64
N HIS A 178 6.23 2.70 17.68
CA HIS A 178 5.16 3.68 17.50
C HIS A 178 5.65 5.00 16.90
N TRP A 179 6.85 5.44 17.27
CA TRP A 179 7.46 6.62 16.67
C TRP A 179 7.77 6.40 15.19
N ALA A 180 8.40 5.27 14.84
CA ALA A 180 8.67 4.91 13.45
C ALA A 180 7.37 4.83 12.62
N LEU A 181 6.28 4.29 13.17
CA LEU A 181 4.98 4.25 12.49
C LEU A 181 4.40 5.66 12.25
N MET A 182 4.51 6.54 13.24
CA MET A 182 4.11 7.94 13.10
C MET A 182 4.94 8.66 12.03
N GLU A 183 6.26 8.48 12.04
CA GLU A 183 7.17 9.03 11.04
C GLU A 183 6.80 8.56 9.63
N LEU A 184 6.58 7.26 9.42
CA LEU A 184 6.16 6.72 8.11
C LEU A 184 4.85 7.33 7.63
N ALA A 185 3.86 7.51 8.52
CA ALA A 185 2.61 8.16 8.17
C ALA A 185 2.82 9.63 7.77
N ALA A 186 3.68 10.35 8.51
CA ALA A 186 4.04 11.73 8.18
C ALA A 186 4.79 11.81 6.83
N PHE A 187 5.70 10.87 6.56
CA PHE A 187 6.44 10.81 5.30
C PHE A 187 5.50 10.58 4.12
N ALA A 188 4.53 9.67 4.24
CA ALA A 188 3.53 9.43 3.20
C ALA A 188 2.69 10.69 2.90
N ILE A 189 2.28 11.42 3.94
CA ILE A 189 1.54 12.68 3.75
C ILE A 189 2.40 13.73 3.03
N LEU A 190 3.66 13.87 3.43
CA LEU A 190 4.59 14.82 2.80
C LEU A 190 4.91 14.43 1.37
N GLU A 191 5.10 13.14 1.09
CA GLU A 191 5.29 12.62 -0.27
C GLU A 191 4.08 12.95 -1.15
N GLU A 192 2.85 12.67 -0.71
CA GLU A 192 1.64 13.02 -1.46
C GLU A 192 1.60 14.51 -1.80
N ILE A 193 1.89 15.38 -0.83
CA ILE A 193 1.87 16.83 -1.03
C ILE A 193 2.95 17.27 -2.03
N PHE A 194 4.21 16.95 -1.76
CA PHE A 194 5.31 17.42 -2.59
C PHE A 194 5.27 16.78 -3.98
N PHE A 195 4.94 15.50 -4.09
CA PHE A 195 4.81 14.80 -5.37
C PHE A 195 3.67 15.39 -6.19
N TYR A 196 2.46 15.51 -5.64
CA TYR A 196 1.30 16.02 -6.39
C TYR A 196 1.58 17.39 -7.02
N TYR A 197 2.09 18.35 -6.23
CA TYR A 197 2.31 19.70 -6.74
C TYR A 197 3.50 19.81 -7.68
N SER A 198 4.60 19.12 -7.39
CA SER A 198 5.75 19.09 -8.31
C SER A 198 5.36 18.40 -9.62
N HIS A 199 4.77 17.23 -9.57
CA HIS A 199 4.33 16.49 -10.74
C HIS A 199 3.36 17.31 -11.60
N ARG A 200 2.32 17.91 -11.00
CA ARG A 200 1.40 18.79 -11.71
C ARG A 200 2.08 20.02 -12.30
N LEU A 201 3.07 20.60 -11.62
CA LEU A 201 3.89 21.71 -12.15
C LEU A 201 4.67 21.27 -13.39
N PHE A 202 5.30 20.09 -13.37
CA PHE A 202 6.05 19.55 -14.50
C PHE A 202 5.17 19.23 -15.72
N HIS A 203 3.86 19.06 -15.53
CA HIS A 203 2.87 18.99 -16.61
C HIS A 203 2.46 20.34 -17.21
N HIS A 204 2.90 21.46 -16.63
CA HIS A 204 2.66 22.76 -17.24
C HIS A 204 3.32 22.83 -18.63
N PRO A 205 2.66 23.38 -19.68
CA PRO A 205 3.15 23.31 -21.06
C PRO A 205 4.59 23.80 -21.27
N SER A 206 5.04 24.80 -20.51
CA SER A 206 6.42 25.32 -20.57
C SER A 206 7.48 24.34 -20.05
N LEU A 207 7.13 23.49 -19.08
CA LEU A 207 8.03 22.53 -18.45
C LEU A 207 7.89 21.14 -19.06
N TYR A 208 6.67 20.72 -19.41
CA TYR A 208 6.36 19.37 -19.90
C TYR A 208 7.24 18.99 -21.08
N LYS A 209 7.28 19.84 -22.12
CA LYS A 209 8.04 19.56 -23.35
C LYS A 209 9.53 19.29 -23.09
N HIS A 210 10.10 19.92 -22.06
CA HIS A 210 11.54 19.93 -21.82
C HIS A 210 11.97 18.90 -20.77
N TYR A 211 11.13 18.66 -19.76
CA TYR A 211 11.55 17.89 -18.59
C TYR A 211 10.70 16.64 -18.37
N HIS A 212 9.38 16.72 -18.54
CA HIS A 212 8.49 15.61 -18.15
C HIS A 212 8.05 14.72 -19.32
N LYS A 213 8.12 15.22 -20.55
CA LYS A 213 7.76 14.45 -21.75
C LYS A 213 8.56 13.15 -21.85
N GLN A 214 9.84 13.17 -21.46
CA GLN A 214 10.69 11.99 -21.46
C GLN A 214 10.10 10.87 -20.59
N HIS A 215 9.65 11.16 -19.37
CA HIS A 215 9.01 10.18 -18.50
C HIS A 215 7.81 9.50 -19.18
N HIS A 216 7.05 10.29 -19.93
CA HIS A 216 5.88 9.87 -20.72
C HIS A 216 6.20 9.19 -22.06
N ASP A 217 7.47 8.96 -22.42
CA ASP A 217 7.82 8.13 -23.58
C ASP A 217 7.25 6.70 -23.45
N TRP A 218 6.93 6.27 -22.23
CA TRP A 218 6.38 4.96 -21.88
C TRP A 218 4.90 5.00 -21.50
N THR A 219 4.02 5.25 -22.47
CA THR A 219 2.54 5.26 -22.25
C THR A 219 1.93 3.97 -21.67
N ALA A 220 2.68 2.87 -21.70
CA ALA A 220 2.44 1.65 -20.93
C ALA A 220 3.73 1.38 -20.15
N PRO A 221 3.87 1.93 -18.93
CA PRO A 221 5.12 1.82 -18.20
C PRO A 221 5.39 0.37 -17.81
N ILE A 222 6.67 0.12 -17.53
CA ILE A 222 7.19 -1.09 -16.89
C ILE A 222 7.92 -0.67 -15.61
N GLY A 223 8.10 -1.57 -14.66
CA GLY A 223 8.57 -1.19 -13.32
C GLY A 223 9.87 -0.39 -13.34
N ILE A 224 10.84 -0.79 -14.18
CA ILE A 224 12.19 -0.20 -14.19
C ILE A 224 12.19 1.25 -14.69
N VAL A 225 11.16 1.68 -15.43
CA VAL A 225 11.07 3.04 -15.96
C VAL A 225 10.43 4.02 -14.98
N SER A 226 10.08 3.57 -13.77
CA SER A 226 9.58 4.43 -12.68
C SER A 226 10.51 5.59 -12.32
N ILE A 227 11.82 5.46 -12.57
CA ILE A 227 12.80 6.55 -12.41
C ILE A 227 13.49 6.96 -13.72
N TYR A 228 12.91 6.56 -14.86
CA TYR A 228 13.27 7.10 -16.17
C TYR A 228 12.65 8.50 -16.31
N ALA A 229 13.46 9.51 -16.04
CA ALA A 229 13.03 10.90 -15.97
C ALA A 229 14.20 11.83 -16.35
N HIS A 230 13.89 13.06 -16.75
CA HIS A 230 14.92 14.07 -16.90
C HIS A 230 15.58 14.35 -15.52
N PRO A 231 16.90 14.62 -15.42
CA PRO A 231 17.56 14.79 -14.11
C PRO A 231 16.90 15.84 -13.19
N LEU A 232 16.43 16.95 -13.75
CA LEU A 232 15.72 17.98 -12.99
C LEU A 232 14.39 17.48 -12.42
N GLU A 233 13.62 16.73 -13.20
CA GLU A 233 12.39 16.10 -12.74
C GLU A 233 12.71 15.03 -11.68
N HIS A 234 13.76 14.23 -11.90
CA HIS A 234 14.19 13.22 -10.94
C HIS A 234 14.51 13.85 -9.56
N VAL A 235 15.21 15.00 -9.54
CA VAL A 235 15.49 15.72 -8.29
C VAL A 235 14.21 16.25 -7.64
N ILE A 236 13.35 16.94 -8.39
CA ILE A 236 12.24 17.72 -7.82
C ILE A 236 10.98 16.88 -7.57
N SER A 237 10.67 15.95 -8.48
CA SER A 237 9.46 15.12 -8.40
C SER A 237 9.73 13.74 -7.83
N ASN A 238 10.92 13.15 -7.97
CA ASN A 238 11.16 11.81 -7.43
C ASN A 238 11.88 11.87 -6.07
N LEU A 239 13.01 12.56 -6.00
CA LEU A 239 13.84 12.56 -4.79
C LEU A 239 13.29 13.49 -3.70
N LEU A 240 13.00 14.75 -4.03
CA LEU A 240 12.57 15.74 -3.03
C LEU A 240 11.34 15.29 -2.23
N PRO A 241 10.25 14.76 -2.82
CA PRO A 241 9.10 14.30 -2.04
C PRO A 241 9.47 13.19 -1.05
N VAL A 242 10.24 12.20 -1.51
CA VAL A 242 10.66 11.05 -0.70
C VAL A 242 11.61 11.45 0.43
N VAL A 243 12.56 12.35 0.17
CA VAL A 243 13.56 12.78 1.18
C VAL A 243 13.01 13.83 2.16
N SER A 244 11.93 14.53 1.79
CA SER A 244 11.39 15.65 2.58
C SER A 244 11.00 15.24 4.00
N GLY A 245 10.29 14.12 4.16
CA GLY A 245 9.85 13.60 5.46
C GLY A 245 11.00 13.36 6.43
N PRO A 246 11.94 12.46 6.10
CA PRO A 246 13.11 12.19 6.94
C PRO A 246 13.90 13.45 7.32
N VAL A 247 14.13 14.36 6.37
CA VAL A 247 14.87 15.60 6.61
C VAL A 247 14.10 16.56 7.52
N LEU A 248 12.79 16.73 7.29
CA LEU A 248 11.94 17.63 8.07
C LEU A 248 11.73 17.14 9.50
N LEU A 249 11.70 15.83 9.73
CA LEU A 249 11.54 15.26 11.07
C LEU A 249 12.88 14.98 11.76
N GLY A 250 14.01 15.00 11.04
CA GLY A 250 15.32 14.68 11.62
C GLY A 250 15.43 13.20 12.01
N SER A 251 14.85 12.33 11.18
CA SER A 251 14.57 10.94 11.55
C SER A 251 15.80 10.05 11.59
N HIS A 252 15.70 8.95 12.31
CA HIS A 252 16.76 7.96 12.36
C HIS A 252 16.95 7.27 10.99
N VAL A 253 18.18 6.86 10.67
CA VAL A 253 18.54 6.22 9.40
C VAL A 253 17.77 4.91 9.19
N SER A 254 17.41 4.19 10.26
CA SER A 254 16.60 2.97 10.15
C SER A 254 15.20 3.25 9.58
N THR A 255 14.45 4.22 10.13
CA THR A 255 13.13 4.61 9.60
C THR A 255 13.28 5.16 8.18
N THR A 256 14.30 5.99 7.94
CA THR A 256 14.60 6.58 6.64
C THR A 256 14.86 5.51 5.57
N SER A 257 15.68 4.51 5.89
CA SER A 257 16.02 3.40 4.99
C SER A 257 14.78 2.56 4.67
N MET A 258 13.97 2.24 5.69
CA MET A 258 12.71 1.52 5.50
C MET A 258 11.75 2.31 4.60
N TRP A 259 11.62 3.61 4.84
CA TRP A 259 10.80 4.51 4.02
C TRP A 259 11.25 4.52 2.56
N TYR A 260 12.54 4.68 2.28
CA TYR A 260 13.05 4.70 0.90
C TYR A 260 12.80 3.37 0.19
N CYS A 261 12.96 2.23 0.89
CA CYS A 261 12.59 0.92 0.34
C CYS A 261 11.11 0.85 -0.01
N VAL A 262 10.22 1.27 0.90
CA VAL A 262 8.76 1.27 0.67
C VAL A 262 8.40 2.18 -0.49
N ALA A 263 8.93 3.41 -0.54
CA ALA A 263 8.66 4.37 -1.59
C ALA A 263 9.12 3.85 -2.98
N LEU A 264 10.32 3.28 -3.10
CA LEU A 264 10.82 2.73 -4.36
C LEU A 264 10.04 1.50 -4.83
N VAL A 265 9.65 0.61 -3.91
CA VAL A 265 8.82 -0.56 -4.23
C VAL A 265 7.41 -0.11 -4.64
N SER A 266 6.81 0.83 -3.90
CA SER A 266 5.50 1.43 -4.25
C SER A 266 5.53 2.07 -5.64
N THR A 267 6.56 2.87 -5.92
CA THR A 267 6.75 3.52 -7.24
C THR A 267 6.93 2.48 -8.34
N THR A 268 7.69 1.41 -8.08
CA THR A 268 7.82 0.29 -9.01
C THR A 268 6.48 -0.38 -9.30
N ILE A 269 5.68 -0.66 -8.27
CA ILE A 269 4.37 -1.30 -8.41
C ILE A 269 3.40 -0.41 -9.20
N SER A 270 3.36 0.90 -8.93
CA SER A 270 2.50 1.83 -9.68
C SER A 270 2.85 1.93 -11.18
N HIS A 271 4.07 1.56 -11.56
CA HIS A 271 4.56 1.59 -12.94
C HIS A 271 4.68 0.21 -13.59
N CYS A 272 4.46 -0.89 -12.85
CA CYS A 272 4.87 -2.20 -13.35
C CYS A 272 4.04 -2.70 -14.53
N GLY A 273 2.88 -2.10 -14.80
CA GLY A 273 1.97 -2.52 -15.87
C GLY A 273 1.19 -3.80 -15.55
N TYR A 274 1.28 -4.30 -14.31
CA TYR A 274 0.60 -5.51 -13.84
C TYR A 274 -0.23 -5.25 -12.58
N HIS A 275 -1.53 -5.57 -12.62
CA HIS A 275 -2.36 -5.53 -11.42
C HIS A 275 -2.23 -6.84 -10.65
N LEU A 276 -1.13 -6.97 -9.90
CA LEU A 276 -0.79 -8.20 -9.18
C LEU A 276 -1.61 -8.38 -7.88
N PRO A 277 -1.89 -9.63 -7.48
CA PRO A 277 -2.58 -9.91 -6.21
C PRO A 277 -1.82 -9.39 -4.99
N PHE A 278 -2.57 -8.89 -4.01
CA PHE A 278 -2.08 -8.41 -2.71
C PHE A 278 -1.14 -7.19 -2.75
N LEU A 279 -1.00 -6.55 -3.92
CA LEU A 279 -0.24 -5.32 -4.10
C LEU A 279 -1.18 -4.14 -4.43
N PRO A 280 -0.77 -2.89 -4.12
CA PRO A 280 -1.51 -1.70 -4.51
C PRO A 280 -1.81 -1.67 -6.01
N SER A 281 -2.96 -1.11 -6.38
CA SER A 281 -3.38 -1.04 -7.78
C SER A 281 -2.54 -0.05 -8.60
N PRO A 282 -1.99 -0.44 -9.77
CA PRO A 282 -1.30 0.48 -10.67
C PRO A 282 -2.24 1.33 -11.55
N GLU A 283 -3.54 0.99 -11.60
CA GLU A 283 -4.52 1.56 -12.55
C GLU A 283 -4.56 3.09 -12.57
N PHE A 284 -4.37 3.73 -11.40
CA PHE A 284 -4.38 5.20 -11.28
C PHE A 284 -3.23 5.85 -12.05
N HIS A 285 -2.02 5.33 -11.89
CA HIS A 285 -0.83 5.87 -12.52
C HIS A 285 -0.66 5.37 -13.97
N ASP A 286 -1.10 4.15 -14.27
CA ASP A 286 -1.20 3.69 -15.66
C ASP A 286 -2.14 4.59 -16.49
N PHE A 287 -3.29 4.98 -15.92
CA PHE A 287 -4.19 5.94 -16.54
C PHE A 287 -3.56 7.33 -16.71
N HIS A 288 -2.72 7.75 -15.77
CA HIS A 288 -1.93 8.98 -15.88
C HIS A 288 -1.04 8.95 -17.13
N HIS A 289 -0.25 7.89 -17.33
CA HIS A 289 0.59 7.69 -18.52
C HIS A 289 -0.20 7.61 -19.84
N LEU A 290 -1.48 7.23 -19.78
CA LEU A 290 -2.36 7.19 -20.95
C LEU A 290 -2.96 8.56 -21.30
N ARG A 291 -3.30 9.39 -20.30
CA ARG A 291 -4.08 10.63 -20.48
C ARG A 291 -3.30 11.92 -20.24
N PHE A 292 -2.14 11.83 -19.57
CA PHE A 292 -1.20 12.91 -19.27
C PHE A 292 -1.70 14.03 -18.34
N ASN A 293 -3.02 14.26 -18.23
CA ASN A 293 -3.57 15.42 -17.53
C ASN A 293 -4.53 15.07 -16.38
N GLN A 294 -4.44 13.86 -15.84
CA GLN A 294 -5.24 13.36 -14.72
C GLN A 294 -4.35 12.52 -13.80
N CYS A 295 -4.74 12.34 -12.54
CA CYS A 295 -4.10 11.40 -11.62
C CYS A 295 -2.62 11.74 -11.34
N PHE A 296 -2.35 12.88 -10.72
CA PHE A 296 -0.98 13.37 -10.47
C PHE A 296 -0.38 12.88 -9.14
N GLY A 297 -1.19 12.55 -8.14
CA GLY A 297 -0.76 12.18 -6.80
C GLY A 297 -0.32 10.73 -6.67
N VAL A 298 0.22 10.40 -5.50
CA VAL A 298 0.64 9.04 -5.14
C VAL A 298 -0.58 8.24 -4.66
N PHE A 299 -1.37 8.81 -3.76
CA PHE A 299 -2.57 8.18 -3.19
C PHE A 299 -3.88 8.69 -3.82
N GLY A 300 -3.82 9.75 -4.63
CA GLY A 300 -4.99 10.36 -5.27
C GLY A 300 -5.87 11.20 -4.33
N ILE A 301 -5.41 11.47 -3.10
CA ILE A 301 -6.13 12.32 -2.13
C ILE A 301 -6.17 13.75 -2.66
N LEU A 302 -5.02 14.28 -3.08
CA LEU A 302 -4.95 15.63 -3.63
C LEU A 302 -5.62 15.72 -5.00
N ASP A 303 -5.62 14.64 -5.79
CA ASP A 303 -6.40 14.60 -7.02
C ASP A 303 -7.89 14.73 -6.76
N ARG A 304 -8.40 14.07 -5.73
CA ARG A 304 -9.82 14.18 -5.36
C ARG A 304 -10.15 15.60 -4.92
N LEU A 305 -9.31 16.22 -4.11
CA LEU A 305 -9.51 17.60 -3.64
C LEU A 305 -9.47 18.62 -4.79
N HIS A 306 -8.58 18.43 -5.75
CA HIS A 306 -8.42 19.33 -6.90
C HIS A 306 -9.22 18.91 -8.14
N SER A 307 -10.02 17.85 -8.03
CA SER A 307 -10.79 17.27 -9.14
C SER A 307 -9.95 16.83 -10.35
N THR A 308 -8.68 16.47 -10.14
CA THR A 308 -7.77 15.97 -11.19
C THR A 308 -7.86 14.46 -11.41
N ASP A 309 -8.79 13.75 -10.75
CA ASP A 309 -9.19 12.35 -11.03
C ASP A 309 -10.57 12.22 -11.71
N SER A 310 -11.22 13.33 -12.07
CA SER A 310 -12.63 13.33 -12.50
C SER A 310 -12.92 12.43 -13.70
N LYS A 311 -12.01 12.39 -14.69
CA LYS A 311 -12.17 11.53 -15.87
C LYS A 311 -11.85 10.08 -15.55
N PHE A 312 -10.85 9.84 -14.72
CA PHE A 312 -10.48 8.50 -14.27
C PHE A 312 -11.67 7.81 -13.61
N ARG A 313 -12.36 8.52 -12.71
CA ARG A 313 -13.55 8.02 -12.00
C ARG A 313 -14.72 7.60 -12.89
N GLN A 314 -14.71 7.97 -14.16
CA GLN A 314 -15.74 7.63 -15.15
C GLN A 314 -15.33 6.42 -16.01
N THR A 315 -14.18 5.79 -15.73
CA THR A 315 -13.66 4.70 -16.53
C THR A 315 -13.73 3.35 -15.82
N LYS A 316 -13.57 2.27 -16.60
CA LYS A 316 -13.43 0.92 -16.08
C LYS A 316 -12.16 0.73 -15.26
N GLN A 317 -11.08 1.46 -15.56
CA GLN A 317 -9.87 1.44 -14.73
C GLN A 317 -10.13 1.89 -13.29
N TYR A 318 -11.03 2.85 -13.06
CA TYR A 318 -11.42 3.22 -11.69
C TYR A 318 -12.19 2.12 -10.97
N GLU A 319 -13.09 1.41 -11.66
CA GLU A 319 -13.77 0.24 -11.08
C GLU A 319 -12.77 -0.87 -10.71
N ARG A 320 -11.68 -1.00 -11.49
CA ARG A 320 -10.57 -1.93 -11.23
C ARG A 320 -9.57 -1.40 -10.20
N HIS A 321 -9.59 -0.12 -9.82
CA HIS A 321 -8.61 0.47 -8.91
C HIS A 321 -8.87 0.08 -7.44
N THR A 322 -8.60 -1.18 -7.13
CA THR A 322 -8.78 -1.79 -5.81
C THR A 322 -7.65 -2.78 -5.52
N LEU A 323 -7.47 -3.15 -4.25
CA LEU A 323 -6.56 -4.22 -3.87
C LEU A 323 -7.11 -5.55 -4.39
N LEU A 324 -6.34 -6.21 -5.25
CA LEU A 324 -6.72 -7.51 -5.78
C LEU A 324 -6.47 -8.59 -4.73
N THR A 325 -7.53 -9.09 -4.10
CA THR A 325 -7.45 -10.13 -3.05
C THR A 325 -7.67 -11.55 -3.57
N SER A 326 -7.98 -11.70 -4.86
CA SER A 326 -8.17 -12.99 -5.51
C SER A 326 -7.07 -13.26 -6.54
N PHE A 327 -6.99 -14.50 -7.02
CA PHE A 327 -6.09 -14.85 -8.12
C PHE A 327 -6.74 -14.63 -9.50
N THR A 328 -7.97 -14.14 -9.60
CA THR A 328 -8.60 -13.85 -10.89
C THR A 328 -8.21 -12.43 -11.34
N PRO A 329 -7.61 -12.25 -12.52
CA PRO A 329 -7.31 -10.93 -13.06
C PRO A 329 -8.52 -10.00 -13.11
N LEU A 330 -8.32 -8.69 -12.87
CA LEU A 330 -9.43 -7.73 -12.81
C LEU A 330 -10.07 -7.41 -14.16
N ASN A 331 -9.37 -7.64 -15.26
CA ASN A 331 -9.96 -7.59 -16.60
C ASN A 331 -10.93 -8.77 -16.86
N GLU A 332 -10.83 -9.87 -16.12
CA GLU A 332 -11.78 -10.98 -16.17
C GLU A 332 -12.96 -10.76 -15.20
N SER A 333 -12.69 -10.30 -13.97
CA SER A 333 -13.74 -10.08 -12.98
C SER A 333 -14.55 -8.80 -13.23
N ILE A 334 -13.94 -7.79 -13.84
CA ILE A 334 -14.57 -6.53 -14.26
C ILE A 334 -14.23 -6.32 -15.74
N PRO A 335 -14.89 -7.04 -16.66
CA PRO A 335 -14.58 -6.97 -18.09
C PRO A 335 -14.95 -5.63 -18.70
N ASP A 336 -14.28 -5.28 -19.80
CA ASP A 336 -14.67 -4.13 -20.60
C ASP A 336 -16.10 -4.31 -21.11
N THR A 337 -16.86 -3.21 -21.15
CA THR A 337 -18.20 -3.23 -21.74
C THR A 337 -18.07 -3.65 -23.19
N GLN A 338 -18.66 -4.78 -23.58
CA GLN A 338 -18.66 -5.22 -24.98
C GLN A 338 -19.16 -4.07 -25.85
N LYS A 339 -18.34 -3.58 -26.79
CA LYS A 339 -18.86 -2.77 -27.88
C LYS A 339 -19.88 -3.64 -28.60
N LYS A 340 -21.18 -3.31 -28.46
CA LYS A 340 -22.21 -3.87 -29.34
C LYS A 340 -21.70 -3.70 -30.76
N GLY A 341 -21.53 -4.82 -31.47
CA GLY A 341 -20.96 -4.86 -32.80
C GLY A 341 -21.59 -3.80 -33.70
N GLN A 342 -20.73 -3.06 -34.40
CA GLN A 342 -21.08 -2.40 -35.64
C GLN A 342 -20.77 -3.35 -36.79
#